data_AF-W6TG21-F1
#
_entry.id   AF-W6TG21-F1
#
_cell.length_a   1.000
_cell.length_b   1.000
_cell.length_c   1.000
_cell.angle_alpha   90.00
_cell.angle_beta   90.00
_cell.angle_gamma   90.00
#
_symmetry.space_group_name_H-M   'P 1'
#
loop_
_entity.id
_entity.type
_entity.pdbx_description
1 polymer ?
#
loop_
_entity_poly.entity_id
_entity_poly.type
_entity_poly.pdbx_seq_one_letter_code
_entity_poly.pdbx_strand_id
1 'polypeptide(L)'
;MVVHTGPLVSGSYQIITSVNTKLKALELEAEKFDGMKAKILAAKTLGEGFLTKLKTAHSDIAKNDAQDTDVKKALVKDNGDKTKRAEELGKLNTAINDLVNSAKELAENTIKKFTASTKKISTQSS
;
A
#
# COMPACT_ATOMS: atom_id res chain seq x y z
N MET A 1 -11.37 -10.46 30.59
CA MET A 1 -11.11 -11.00 29.24
C MET A 1 -9.76 -10.44 28.81
N VAL A 2 -8.72 -11.29 28.70
CA VAL A 2 -7.41 -10.85 28.20
C VAL A 2 -7.51 -10.80 26.69
N VAL A 3 -7.26 -9.63 26.10
CA VAL A 3 -7.32 -9.44 24.64
C VAL A 3 -5.97 -9.91 24.08
N HIS A 4 -5.96 -10.98 23.28
CA HIS A 4 -4.75 -11.46 22.60
C HIS A 4 -4.39 -10.56 21.41
N THR A 5 -3.82 -9.41 21.71
CA THR A 5 -3.47 -8.35 20.74
C THR A 5 -2.12 -8.59 20.07
N GLY A 6 -1.20 -9.31 20.73
CA GLY A 6 0.10 -9.69 20.17
C GLY A 6 0.02 -10.43 18.82
N PRO A 7 -0.77 -11.52 18.69
CA PRO A 7 -0.96 -12.21 17.42
C PRO A 7 -1.53 -11.33 16.30
N LEU A 8 -2.46 -10.42 16.62
CA LEU A 8 -3.05 -9.49 15.65
C LEU A 8 -2.01 -8.50 15.10
N VAL A 9 -1.18 -7.94 15.98
CA VAL A 9 -0.09 -7.04 15.57
C VAL A 9 0.96 -7.77 14.73
N SER A 10 1.32 -9.00 15.13
CA SER A 10 2.24 -9.84 14.37
C SER A 10 1.71 -10.16 12.97
N GLY A 11 0.43 -10.55 12.86
CA GLY A 11 -0.22 -10.80 11.58
C GLY A 11 -0.25 -9.55 10.69
N SER A 12 -0.54 -8.38 11.28
CA SER A 12 -0.52 -7.11 10.56
C SER A 12 0.87 -6.76 10.04
N TYR A 13 1.91 -6.98 10.85
CA TYR A 13 3.31 -6.80 10.44
C TYR A 13 3.68 -7.71 9.26
N GLN A 14 3.27 -8.99 9.30
CA GLN A 14 3.51 -9.95 8.22
C GLN A 14 2.82 -9.55 6.91
N ILE A 15 1.58 -9.05 6.99
CA ILE A 15 0.83 -8.55 5.82
C ILE A 15 1.56 -7.37 5.18
N ILE A 16 1.95 -6.35 5.97
CA ILE A 16 2.63 -5.17 5.40
C ILE A 16 4.04 -5.54 4.89
N THR A 17 4.74 -6.47 5.54
CA THR A 17 6.01 -7.01 5.03
C THR A 17 5.83 -7.65 3.64
N SER A 18 4.73 -8.39 3.46
CA SER A 18 4.38 -9.01 2.18
C SER A 18 4.05 -7.95 1.10
N VAL A 19 3.33 -6.89 1.48
CA VAL A 19 3.06 -5.74 0.60
C VAL A 19 4.36 -5.09 0.15
N ASN A 20 5.27 -4.79 1.08
CA ASN A 20 6.56 -4.19 0.76
C ASN A 20 7.44 -5.05 -0.15
N THR A 21 7.46 -6.36 0.08
CA THR A 21 8.16 -7.30 -0.80
C THR A 21 7.63 -7.21 -2.23
N LYS A 22 6.30 -7.14 -2.40
CA LYS A 22 5.67 -6.99 -3.73
C LYS A 22 5.95 -5.62 -4.36
N LEU A 23 5.96 -4.54 -3.58
CA LEU A 23 6.31 -3.20 -4.07
C LEU A 23 7.77 -3.13 -4.53
N LYS A 24 8.68 -3.79 -3.81
CA LYS A 24 10.09 -3.91 -4.21
C LYS A 24 10.23 -4.67 -5.53
N ALA A 25 9.48 -5.75 -5.72
CA ALA A 25 9.46 -6.47 -6.99
C ALA A 25 8.90 -5.60 -8.13
N LEU A 26 7.82 -4.84 -7.89
CA LEU A 26 7.28 -3.89 -8.86
C LEU A 26 8.25 -2.77 -9.22
N GLU A 27 9.04 -2.29 -8.26
CA GLU A 27 10.04 -1.25 -8.48
C GLU A 27 11.12 -1.68 -9.49
N LEU A 28 11.54 -2.96 -9.46
CA LEU A 28 12.50 -3.52 -10.42
C LEU A 28 11.98 -3.50 -11.85
N GLU A 29 10.67 -3.54 -12.01
CA GLU A 29 9.99 -3.57 -13.31
C GLU A 29 9.39 -2.21 -13.70
N ALA A 30 9.58 -1.18 -12.86
CA ALA A 30 8.87 0.09 -12.98
C ALA A 30 9.17 0.86 -14.27
N GLU A 31 10.32 0.60 -14.90
CA GLU A 31 10.72 1.22 -16.17
C GLU A 31 9.87 0.76 -17.35
N LYS A 32 9.12 -0.35 -17.20
CA LYS A 32 8.14 -0.82 -18.18
C LYS A 32 6.82 -0.05 -18.13
N PHE A 33 6.61 0.75 -17.08
CA PHE A 33 5.35 1.41 -16.79
C PHE A 33 5.55 2.92 -16.66
N ASP A 34 5.38 3.63 -17.77
CA ASP A 34 5.51 5.09 -17.83
C ASP A 34 4.71 5.78 -16.71
N GLY A 35 5.37 6.65 -15.95
CA GLY A 35 4.74 7.43 -14.89
C GLY A 35 4.41 6.68 -13.60
N MET A 36 4.82 5.41 -13.46
CA MET A 36 4.50 4.59 -12.28
C MET A 36 5.62 4.50 -11.23
N LYS A 37 6.90 4.65 -11.63
CA LYS A 37 8.07 4.50 -10.74
C LYS A 37 7.98 5.32 -9.44
N ALA A 38 7.62 6.60 -9.55
CA ALA A 38 7.49 7.49 -8.39
C ALA A 38 6.38 7.04 -7.42
N LYS A 39 5.26 6.51 -7.93
CA LYS A 39 4.13 6.06 -7.12
C LYS A 39 4.45 4.75 -6.40
N ILE A 40 5.13 3.84 -7.08
CA ILE A 40 5.64 2.58 -6.50
C ILE A 40 6.61 2.91 -5.35
N LEU A 41 7.55 3.82 -5.58
CA LEU A 41 8.52 4.24 -4.57
C LEU A 41 7.83 4.89 -3.36
N ALA A 42 6.87 5.79 -3.59
CA ALA A 42 6.13 6.44 -2.52
C ALA A 42 5.40 5.43 -1.62
N ALA A 43 4.65 4.48 -2.21
CA ALA A 43 3.98 3.43 -1.46
C ALA A 43 4.96 2.55 -0.68
N LYS A 44 6.08 2.18 -1.32
CA LYS A 44 7.13 1.36 -0.69
C LYS A 44 7.73 2.04 0.54
N THR A 45 8.16 3.31 0.39
CA THR A 45 8.75 4.09 1.50
C THR A 45 7.77 4.25 2.66
N LEU A 46 6.49 4.49 2.38
CA LEU A 46 5.45 4.56 3.43
C LEU A 46 5.28 3.22 4.15
N GLY A 47 5.32 2.10 3.43
CA GLY A 47 5.26 0.78 4.03
C GLY A 47 6.50 0.43 4.87
N GLU A 48 7.70 0.82 4.41
CA GLU A 48 8.95 0.65 5.17
C GLU A 48 8.92 1.48 6.47
N GLY A 49 8.43 2.72 6.36
CA GLY A 49 8.22 3.60 7.51
C GLY A 49 7.22 3.03 8.50
N PHE A 50 6.10 2.48 8.03
CA PHE A 50 5.12 1.81 8.88
C PHE A 50 5.73 0.60 9.60
N LEU A 51 6.42 -0.31 8.88
CA LEU A 51 7.04 -1.50 9.47
C LEU A 51 8.10 -1.16 10.51
N THR A 52 8.97 -0.21 10.19
CA THR A 52 10.03 0.26 11.09
C THR A 52 9.44 0.76 12.40
N LYS A 53 8.38 1.57 12.30
CA LYS A 53 7.72 2.15 13.47
C LYS A 53 6.86 1.13 14.24
N LEU A 54 6.24 0.17 13.55
CA LEU A 54 5.48 -0.92 14.19
C LEU A 54 6.42 -1.82 15.01
N LYS A 55 7.64 -2.05 14.51
CA LYS A 55 8.70 -2.77 15.23
C LYS A 55 9.18 -2.00 16.47
N THR A 56 9.33 -0.67 16.39
CA THR A 56 9.75 0.13 17.56
C THR A 56 8.66 0.28 18.62
N ALA A 57 7.38 0.26 18.23
CA ALA A 57 6.25 0.35 19.16
C ALA A 57 5.88 -1.00 19.81
N HIS A 58 6.58 -2.08 19.50
CA HIS A 58 6.22 -3.46 19.84
C HIS A 58 5.97 -3.68 21.34
N SER A 59 6.70 -3.00 22.23
CA SER A 59 6.50 -3.07 23.69
C SER A 59 5.12 -2.62 24.14
N ASP A 60 4.50 -1.69 23.41
CA ASP A 60 3.25 -1.04 23.81
C ASP A 60 2.02 -1.74 23.24
N ILE A 61 2.12 -2.27 22.03
CA ILE A 61 0.96 -2.75 21.24
C ILE A 61 0.96 -4.27 21.03
N ALA A 62 2.10 -4.95 21.18
CA ALA A 62 2.22 -6.39 20.95
C ALA A 62 2.43 -7.22 22.22
N LYS A 63 2.40 -6.58 23.40
CA LYS A 63 2.40 -7.27 24.69
C LYS A 63 1.08 -8.03 24.92
N ASN A 64 1.12 -9.11 25.68
CA ASN A 64 -0.02 -10.02 25.87
C ASN A 64 -1.23 -9.35 26.56
N ASP A 65 -1.01 -8.19 27.18
CA ASP A 65 -1.99 -7.34 27.88
C ASP A 65 -2.16 -5.96 27.19
N ALA A 66 -1.80 -5.82 25.91
CA ALA A 66 -1.96 -4.53 25.23
C ALA A 66 -3.43 -4.12 25.21
N GLN A 67 -3.69 -2.87 25.54
CA GLN A 67 -5.05 -2.36 25.60
C GLN A 67 -5.63 -2.26 24.19
N ASP A 68 -6.90 -2.64 24.02
CA ASP A 68 -7.62 -2.51 22.76
C ASP A 68 -7.53 -1.09 22.16
N THR A 69 -7.54 -0.08 23.03
CA THR A 69 -7.36 1.33 22.65
C THR A 69 -6.01 1.61 22.00
N ASP A 70 -4.92 1.02 22.49
CA ASP A 70 -3.58 1.20 21.93
C ASP A 70 -3.41 0.49 20.58
N VAL A 71 -4.01 -0.69 20.43
CA VAL A 71 -4.03 -1.42 19.15
C VAL A 71 -4.82 -0.66 18.10
N LYS A 72 -5.98 -0.09 18.46
CA LYS A 72 -6.78 0.74 17.55
C LYS A 72 -6.02 1.98 17.08
N LYS A 73 -5.28 2.64 17.97
CA LYS A 73 -4.40 3.78 17.61
C LYS A 73 -3.29 3.41 16.61
N ALA A 74 -2.99 2.11 16.43
CA ALA A 74 -1.97 1.60 15.53
C ALA A 74 -2.52 1.02 14.22
N LEU A 75 -3.60 0.23 14.30
CA LEU A 75 -4.07 -0.60 13.19
C LEU A 75 -5.42 -0.18 12.60
N VAL A 76 -6.14 0.74 13.25
CA VAL A 76 -7.42 1.24 12.74
C VAL A 76 -7.19 2.62 12.12
N LYS A 77 -7.08 2.66 10.79
CA LYS A 77 -6.75 3.88 10.02
C LYS A 77 -7.71 5.05 10.26
N ASP A 78 -8.95 4.78 10.66
CA ASP A 78 -10.00 5.77 10.91
C ASP A 78 -10.23 6.01 12.42
N ASN A 79 -9.32 5.55 13.29
CA ASN A 79 -9.43 5.81 14.72
C ASN A 79 -9.30 7.32 15.01
N GLY A 80 -10.07 7.82 15.99
CA GLY A 80 -10.02 9.24 16.36
C GLY A 80 -8.64 9.68 16.90
N ASP A 81 -7.97 8.79 17.62
CA ASP A 81 -6.58 8.98 18.06
C ASP A 81 -5.66 8.07 17.20
N LYS A 82 -4.72 8.68 16.47
CA LYS A 82 -3.79 7.95 15.59
C LYS A 82 -2.34 8.02 16.06
N THR A 83 -2.13 8.43 17.31
CA THR A 83 -0.80 8.67 17.91
C THR A 83 0.08 7.41 17.96
N LYS A 84 -0.50 6.21 17.81
CA LYS A 84 0.24 4.94 17.72
C LYS A 84 0.30 4.33 16.32
N ARG A 85 0.21 5.13 15.25
CA ARG A 85 0.57 4.80 13.85
C ARG A 85 -0.58 4.50 12.87
N ALA A 86 -1.82 4.65 13.28
CA ALA A 86 -2.95 4.62 12.35
C ALA A 86 -2.85 5.71 11.25
N GLU A 87 -2.09 6.79 11.49
CA GLU A 87 -1.83 7.83 10.50
C GLU A 87 -0.92 7.32 9.37
N GLU A 88 0.20 6.68 9.70
CA GLU A 88 1.08 6.06 8.70
C GLU A 88 0.38 4.96 7.92
N LEU A 89 -0.46 4.14 8.57
CA LEU A 89 -1.30 3.16 7.89
C LEU A 89 -2.28 3.82 6.91
N GLY A 90 -2.88 4.94 7.31
CA GLY A 90 -3.74 5.75 6.44
C GLY A 90 -2.99 6.27 5.21
N LYS A 91 -1.78 6.81 5.40
CA LYS A 91 -0.94 7.30 4.29
C LYS A 91 -0.55 6.18 3.34
N LEU A 92 -0.15 5.02 3.86
CA LEU A 92 0.13 3.83 3.05
C LEU A 92 -1.11 3.39 2.25
N ASN A 93 -2.28 3.35 2.89
CA ASN A 93 -3.54 3.00 2.21
C ASN A 93 -3.84 3.96 1.04
N THR A 94 -3.68 5.27 1.25
CA THR A 94 -3.86 6.27 0.18
C THR A 94 -2.86 6.07 -0.95
N ALA A 95 -1.57 5.90 -0.65
CA ALA A 95 -0.55 5.70 -1.69
C ALA A 95 -0.77 4.42 -2.52
N ILE A 96 -1.26 3.34 -1.90
CA ILE A 96 -1.63 2.12 -2.62
C ILE A 96 -2.87 2.34 -3.50
N ASN A 97 -3.88 3.05 -3.02
CA ASN A 97 -5.05 3.40 -3.83
C ASN A 97 -4.67 4.24 -5.05
N ASP A 98 -3.81 5.26 -4.88
CA ASP A 98 -3.34 6.11 -5.96
C ASP A 98 -2.52 5.31 -6.99
N LEU A 99 -1.70 4.36 -6.52
CA LEU A 99 -0.95 3.45 -7.37
C LEU A 99 -1.89 2.55 -8.21
N VAL A 100 -2.92 1.96 -7.59
CA VAL A 100 -3.91 1.11 -8.28
C VAL A 100 -4.69 1.92 -9.32
N ASN A 101 -5.14 3.13 -8.97
CA ASN A 101 -5.86 3.99 -9.90
C ASN A 101 -5.00 4.38 -11.10
N SER A 102 -3.74 4.76 -10.86
CA SER A 102 -2.81 5.09 -11.94
C SER A 102 -2.51 3.90 -12.86
N ALA A 103 -2.40 2.69 -12.30
CA ALA A 103 -2.21 1.48 -13.09
C ALA A 103 -3.42 1.20 -13.99
N LYS A 104 -4.63 1.39 -13.45
CA LYS A 104 -5.89 1.25 -14.19
C LYS A 104 -5.98 2.27 -15.34
N GLU A 105 -5.68 3.53 -15.08
CA GLU A 105 -5.66 4.58 -16.10
C GLU A 105 -4.64 4.30 -17.20
N LEU A 106 -3.43 3.87 -16.84
CA LEU A 106 -2.39 3.49 -17.80
C LEU A 106 -2.85 2.35 -18.71
N ALA A 107 -3.48 1.31 -18.13
CA ALA A 107 -4.03 0.19 -18.90
C ALA A 107 -5.15 0.65 -19.85
N GLU A 108 -6.12 1.41 -19.36
CA GLU A 108 -7.24 1.93 -20.16
C GLU A 108 -6.75 2.81 -21.33
N ASN A 109 -5.79 3.70 -21.07
CA ASN A 109 -5.23 4.58 -22.10
C ASN A 109 -4.44 3.81 -23.15
N THR A 110 -3.69 2.78 -22.73
CA THR A 110 -2.95 1.90 -23.64
C THR A 110 -3.91 1.16 -24.58
N ILE A 111 -5.00 0.59 -24.03
CA ILE A 111 -6.04 -0.09 -24.82
C ILE A 111 -6.70 0.89 -25.81
N LYS A 112 -7.13 2.06 -25.34
CA LYS A 112 -7.75 3.09 -26.20
C LYS A 112 -6.84 3.49 -27.37
N LYS A 113 -5.55 3.73 -27.11
CA LYS A 113 -4.56 4.07 -28.14
C LYS A 113 -4.40 2.95 -29.16
N PHE A 114 -4.35 1.70 -28.69
CA PHE A 114 -4.24 0.54 -29.58
C PHE A 114 -5.48 0.40 -30.47
N THR A 115 -6.69 0.47 -29.91
CA THR A 115 -7.95 0.39 -30.67
C THR A 115 -8.13 1.55 -31.66
N ALA A 116 -7.70 2.76 -31.31
CA ALA A 116 -7.74 3.89 -32.24
C ALA A 116 -6.76 3.71 -33.42
N SER A 117 -5.57 3.18 -33.15
CA SER A 117 -4.56 2.88 -34.16
C SER A 117 -5.05 1.84 -35.17
N THR A 118 -5.66 0.75 -34.70
CA THR A 118 -6.18 -0.31 -35.59
C THR A 118 -7.32 0.19 -36.48
N LYS A 119 -8.19 1.07 -35.96
CA LYS A 119 -9.27 1.69 -36.75
C LYS A 119 -8.71 2.55 -37.89
N LYS A 120 -7.67 3.36 -37.63
CA LYS A 120 -7.03 4.21 -38.65
C LYS A 120 -6.40 3.40 -39.79
N ILE A 121 -5.77 2.26 -39.46
CA ILE A 121 -5.17 1.36 -40.46
C ILE A 121 -6.25 0.79 -41.38
N SER A 122 -7.41 0.37 -40.84
CA SER A 122 -8.51 -0.19 -41.65
C SER A 122 -9.10 0.80 -42.66
N THR A 123 -9.06 2.10 -42.36
CA THR A 123 -9.63 3.15 -43.23
C THR A 123 -8.65 3.72 -44.26
N GLN A 124 -7.34 3.48 -44.14
CA GLN A 124 -6.35 3.90 -45.14
C GLN A 124 -6.04 2.84 -46.20
N SER A 125 -6.55 1.62 -46.03
CA SER A 125 -6.35 0.50 -46.96
C SER A 125 -7.56 0.24 -47.86
N SER A 126 -8.52 1.17 -47.95
CA SER A 126 -9.72 1.10 -48.79
C SER A 126 -9.76 2.25 -49.80
#